data_AF-A0A947C805-F1
#
_entry.id   AF-A0A947C805-F1
#
_cell.length_a   1.000
_cell.length_b   1.000
_cell.length_c   1.000
_cell.angle_alpha   90.00
_cell.angle_beta   90.00
_cell.angle_gamma   90.00
#
_symmetry.space_group_name_H-M   'P 1'
#
loop_
_entity.id
_entity.type
_entity.pdbx_description
1 polymer ?
#
loop_
_entity_poly.entity_id
_entity_poly.type
_entity_poly.pdbx_seq_one_letter_code
_entity_poly.pdbx_strand_id
1 'polypeptide(L)'
;IWPVRIAVGENGAGWAWVDASGSHDGYFCDEAQREAQSRLLETVRQKVASAMPQISTTNDHRHRRCDLAFDIGESRSLPRAEIDALVELIEGLGATTSVSTVHAHAVPGPWDKAEGVTRALYEVLGIELGAEIDRWVFVGDSGNDAAAFARFPKSVGVANVREHLDRLPVPPRYVTDGDRGVGFAELAKHLADRGG
;
A
#
# COMPACT_ATOMS: atom_id res chain seq x y z
N ILE A 1 22.98 -3.54 -11.55
CA ILE A 1 21.76 -3.48 -12.37
C ILE A 1 20.59 -3.51 -11.41
N TRP A 2 19.70 -2.53 -11.47
CA TRP A 2 18.50 -2.47 -10.64
C TRP A 2 17.43 -3.39 -11.29
N PRO A 3 17.02 -4.50 -10.63
CA PRO A 3 16.19 -5.53 -11.27
C PRO A 3 14.70 -5.16 -11.35
N VAL A 4 14.31 -4.02 -10.78
CA VAL A 4 12.92 -3.56 -10.68
C VAL A 4 12.69 -2.44 -11.71
N ARG A 5 11.62 -2.50 -12.51
CA ARG A 5 11.35 -1.44 -13.49
C ARG A 5 10.87 -0.14 -12.82
N ILE A 6 9.97 -0.28 -11.85
CA ILE A 6 9.38 0.82 -11.07
C ILE A 6 9.12 0.28 -9.67
N ALA A 7 9.48 1.03 -8.63
CA ALA A 7 9.08 0.76 -7.26
C ALA A 7 8.01 1.79 -6.85
N VAL A 8 6.82 1.33 -6.46
CA VAL A 8 5.74 2.20 -5.96
C VAL A 8 5.70 2.08 -4.43
N GLY A 9 5.76 3.20 -3.73
CA GLY A 9 5.78 3.29 -2.27
C GLY A 9 4.54 3.97 -1.69
N GLU A 10 4.46 4.00 -0.35
CA GLU A 10 3.49 4.80 0.41
C GLU A 10 2.03 4.58 -0.02
N ASN A 11 1.65 3.32 -0.23
CA ASN A 11 0.32 2.91 -0.69
C ASN A 11 -0.10 3.53 -2.04
N GLY A 12 0.85 3.95 -2.89
CA GLY A 12 0.56 4.55 -4.20
C GLY A 12 0.85 6.03 -4.31
N ALA A 13 1.32 6.68 -3.23
CA ALA A 13 1.57 8.12 -3.22
C ALA A 13 2.76 8.55 -4.08
N GLY A 14 3.74 7.67 -4.25
CA GLY A 14 4.97 7.99 -4.99
C GLY A 14 5.64 6.74 -5.54
N TRP A 15 6.52 6.95 -6.51
CA TRP A 15 7.25 5.89 -7.19
C TRP A 15 8.66 6.32 -7.55
N ALA A 16 9.56 5.35 -7.64
CA ALA A 16 10.94 5.54 -8.05
C ALA A 16 11.31 4.60 -9.20
N TRP A 17 12.17 5.08 -10.10
CA TRP A 17 12.72 4.27 -11.18
C TRP A 17 14.17 4.66 -11.48
N VAL A 18 14.89 3.76 -12.14
CA VAL A 18 16.29 3.97 -12.56
C VAL A 18 16.38 3.79 -14.06
N ASP A 19 16.95 4.77 -14.75
CA ASP A 19 17.27 4.71 -16.18
C ASP A 19 18.74 5.10 -16.45
N ALA A 20 19.08 5.31 -17.73
CA ALA A 20 20.44 5.66 -18.13
C ALA A 20 20.91 7.03 -17.59
N SER A 21 19.99 7.91 -17.19
CA SER A 21 20.28 9.24 -16.65
C SER A 21 20.37 9.28 -15.13
N GLY A 22 19.88 8.25 -14.42
CA GLY A 22 20.01 8.15 -12.97
C GLY A 22 18.76 7.57 -12.30
N SER A 23 18.62 7.90 -11.02
CA SER A 23 17.45 7.57 -10.20
C SER A 23 16.49 8.75 -10.18
N HIS A 24 15.19 8.47 -10.28
CA HIS A 24 14.13 9.47 -10.32
C HIS A 24 13.01 9.10 -9.36
N ASP A 25 12.28 10.12 -8.92
CA ASP A 25 11.09 10.01 -8.08
C ASP A 25 9.90 10.70 -8.78
N GLY A 26 8.71 10.12 -8.64
CA GLY A 26 7.44 10.70 -9.04
C GLY A 26 6.43 10.64 -7.88
N TYR A 27 5.42 11.50 -7.95
CA TYR A 27 4.42 11.64 -6.89
C TYR A 27 3.02 11.81 -7.48
N PHE A 28 2.03 11.25 -6.78
CA PHE A 28 0.63 11.38 -7.13
C PHE A 28 0.16 12.83 -7.05
N CYS A 29 0.64 13.56 -6.05
CA CYS A 29 0.29 14.95 -5.81
C CYS A 29 1.46 15.87 -6.13
N ASP A 30 1.16 17.09 -6.56
CA ASP A 30 2.17 18.14 -6.78
C ASP A 30 2.77 18.63 -5.44
N GLU A 31 3.77 19.50 -5.53
CA GLU A 31 4.48 19.99 -4.35
C GLU A 31 3.57 20.76 -3.37
N ALA A 32 2.70 21.64 -3.86
CA ALA A 32 1.80 22.43 -3.03
C ALA A 32 0.78 21.55 -2.29
N GLN A 33 0.26 20.53 -2.98
CA GLN A 33 -0.60 19.51 -2.38
C GLN A 33 0.14 18.71 -1.31
N ARG A 34 1.38 18.27 -1.58
CA ARG A 34 2.19 17.52 -0.60
C ARG A 34 2.54 18.34 0.64
N GLU A 35 2.77 19.64 0.51
CA GLU A 35 2.96 20.53 1.66
C GLU A 35 1.69 20.61 2.54
N ALA A 36 0.51 20.73 1.93
CA ALA A 36 -0.76 20.74 2.65
C ALA A 36 -1.01 19.40 3.36
N GLN A 37 -0.73 18.29 2.67
CA GLN A 37 -0.81 16.93 3.21
C GLN A 37 0.14 16.75 4.39
N SER A 38 1.36 17.28 4.32
CA SER A 38 2.35 17.22 5.40
C SER A 38 1.85 17.91 6.67
N ARG A 39 1.18 19.07 6.54
CA ARG A 39 0.54 19.77 7.68
C ARG A 39 -0.62 18.98 8.28
N LEU A 40 -1.41 18.29 7.45
CA LEU A 40 -2.47 17.40 7.92
C LEU A 40 -1.88 16.21 8.70
N LEU A 41 -0.87 15.54 8.15
CA LEU A 41 -0.21 14.40 8.80
C LEU A 41 0.43 14.79 10.13
N GLU A 42 1.02 15.98 10.23
CA GLU A 42 1.54 16.49 11.51
C GLU A 42 0.41 16.71 12.54
N THR A 43 -0.75 17.19 12.10
CA THR A 43 -1.93 17.32 12.97
C THR A 43 -2.42 15.96 13.45
N VAL A 44 -2.49 14.97 12.55
CA VAL A 44 -2.85 13.58 12.87
C VAL A 44 -1.88 13.00 13.90
N ARG A 45 -0.56 13.14 13.66
CA ARG A 45 0.48 12.68 14.58
C ARG A 45 0.30 13.23 16.00
N GLN A 46 0.10 14.54 16.11
CA GLN A 46 -0.09 15.20 17.41
C GLN A 46 -1.36 14.74 18.12
N LYS A 47 -2.47 14.61 17.38
CA LYS A 47 -3.75 14.19 17.94
C LYS A 47 -3.74 12.73 18.39
N VAL A 48 -3.17 11.82 17.60
CA VAL A 48 -3.00 10.42 17.99
C VAL A 48 -2.09 10.30 19.20
N ALA A 49 -0.94 10.99 19.21
CA ALA A 49 -0.03 10.97 20.37
C ALA A 49 -0.69 11.47 21.67
N SER A 50 -1.63 12.43 21.58
CA SER A 50 -2.37 12.94 22.73
C SER A 50 -3.52 12.03 23.17
N ALA A 51 -4.25 11.42 22.24
CA ALA A 51 -5.45 10.63 22.54
C ALA A 51 -5.14 9.16 22.81
N MET A 52 -4.08 8.63 22.20
CA MET A 52 -3.70 7.22 22.21
C MET A 52 -2.17 7.09 22.43
N PRO A 53 -1.65 7.50 23.60
CA PRO A 53 -0.21 7.57 23.85
C PRO A 53 0.50 6.19 23.80
N GLN A 54 -0.25 5.10 23.83
CA GLN A 54 0.26 3.74 23.66
C GLN A 54 0.58 3.38 22.20
N ILE A 55 0.12 4.18 21.23
CA ILE A 55 0.34 3.95 19.79
C ILE A 55 1.49 4.83 19.31
N SER A 56 2.51 4.21 18.75
CA SER A 56 3.67 4.89 18.18
C SER A 56 3.62 4.91 16.66
N THR A 57 4.21 5.93 16.05
CA THR A 57 4.53 5.93 14.63
C THR A 57 5.60 4.88 14.33
N THR A 58 5.62 4.34 13.12
CA THR A 58 6.60 3.33 12.70
C THR A 58 8.04 3.87 12.67
N ASN A 59 9.03 2.98 12.79
CA ASN A 59 10.44 3.36 12.77
C ASN A 59 10.89 3.99 11.44
N ASP A 60 10.25 3.58 10.33
CA ASP A 60 10.54 4.06 8.98
C ASP A 60 9.91 5.42 8.65
N HIS A 61 9.15 6.05 9.57
CA HIS A 61 8.45 7.31 9.31
C HIS A 61 9.36 8.43 8.77
N ARG A 62 10.65 8.44 9.11
CA ARG A 62 11.62 9.44 8.60
C ARG A 62 11.83 9.36 7.09
N HIS A 63 11.48 8.23 6.48
CA HIS A 63 11.61 8.00 5.04
C HIS A 63 10.27 8.13 4.30
N ARG A 64 9.15 8.29 5.02
CA ARG A 64 7.82 8.51 4.44
C ARG A 64 7.64 9.99 4.13
N ARG A 65 7.11 10.30 2.94
CA ARG A 65 6.95 11.68 2.43
C ARG A 65 5.48 12.09 2.29
N CYS A 66 4.59 11.12 2.15
CA CYS A 66 3.19 11.30 1.73
C CYS A 66 2.19 10.57 2.63
N ASP A 67 2.60 9.59 3.44
CA ASP A 67 1.74 8.93 4.43
C ASP A 67 2.34 8.92 5.85
N LEU A 68 1.50 8.64 6.85
CA LEU A 68 1.92 8.44 8.24
C LEU A 68 1.44 7.07 8.73
N ALA A 69 2.38 6.21 9.09
CA ALA A 69 2.07 4.87 9.58
C ALA A 69 2.19 4.78 11.10
N PHE A 70 1.22 4.09 11.71
CA PHE A 70 1.16 3.75 13.12
C PHE A 70 1.35 2.25 13.30
N ASP A 71 2.14 1.86 14.29
CA ASP A 71 2.33 0.45 14.65
C ASP A 71 1.08 -0.08 15.36
N ILE A 72 0.48 -1.12 14.76
CA ILE A 72 -0.68 -1.83 15.31
C ILE A 72 -0.40 -3.32 15.52
N GLY A 73 0.80 -3.81 15.17
CA GLY A 73 1.10 -5.23 15.11
C GLY A 73 2.56 -5.63 14.85
N GLU A 74 3.45 -4.69 14.56
CA GLU A 74 4.89 -4.98 14.39
C GLU A 74 5.56 -5.19 15.76
N SER A 75 5.44 -4.22 16.66
CA SER A 75 6.02 -4.32 18.02
C SER A 75 5.01 -4.89 19.01
N ARG A 76 3.72 -4.58 18.81
CA ARG A 76 2.63 -4.99 19.70
C ARG A 76 1.35 -5.15 18.90
N SER A 77 0.73 -6.32 18.99
CA SER A 77 -0.62 -6.53 18.47
C SER A 77 -1.62 -5.71 19.28
N LEU A 78 -2.25 -4.73 18.62
CA LEU A 78 -3.33 -3.95 19.22
C LEU A 78 -4.65 -4.71 19.12
N PRO A 79 -5.52 -4.61 20.14
CA PRO A 79 -6.90 -5.09 20.05
C PRO A 79 -7.65 -4.38 18.92
N ARG A 80 -8.59 -5.09 18.30
CA ARG A 80 -9.41 -4.55 17.20
C ARG A 80 -10.08 -3.22 17.55
N ALA A 81 -10.63 -3.09 18.76
CA ALA A 81 -11.29 -1.87 19.19
C ALA A 81 -10.33 -0.66 19.24
N GLU A 82 -9.04 -0.87 19.51
CA GLU A 82 -8.05 0.22 19.46
C GLU A 82 -7.70 0.60 18.02
N ILE A 83 -7.62 -0.39 17.12
CA ILE A 83 -7.40 -0.13 15.69
C ILE A 83 -8.60 0.66 15.11
N ASP A 84 -9.83 0.25 15.44
CA ASP A 84 -11.04 0.92 14.99
C ASP A 84 -11.10 2.37 15.53
N ALA A 85 -10.76 2.60 16.80
CA ALA A 85 -10.69 3.94 17.37
C ALA A 85 -9.59 4.82 16.74
N LEU A 86 -8.45 4.23 16.37
CA LEU A 86 -7.39 4.93 15.65
C LEU A 86 -7.86 5.35 14.25
N VAL A 87 -8.53 4.45 13.52
CA VAL A 87 -9.12 4.72 12.21
C VAL A 87 -10.12 5.87 12.31
N GLU A 88 -11.07 5.81 13.25
CA GLU A 88 -12.07 6.86 13.47
C GLU A 88 -11.42 8.22 13.77
N LEU A 89 -10.36 8.25 14.59
CA LEU A 89 -9.64 9.48 14.90
C LEU A 89 -8.93 10.07 13.68
N ILE A 90 -8.25 9.24 12.88
CA ILE A 90 -7.56 9.68 11.66
C ILE A 90 -8.58 10.23 10.66
N GLU A 91 -9.69 9.52 10.46
CA GLU A 91 -10.76 9.90 9.52
C GLU A 91 -11.49 11.17 9.95
N GLY A 92 -11.74 11.32 11.26
CA GLY A 92 -12.30 12.55 11.83
C GLY A 92 -11.43 13.80 11.63
N LEU A 93 -10.14 13.63 11.31
CA LEU A 93 -9.20 14.72 11.00
C LEU A 93 -9.10 15.02 9.50
N GLY A 94 -9.78 14.23 8.64
CA GLY A 94 -9.86 14.46 7.20
C GLY A 94 -8.83 13.70 6.36
N ALA A 95 -8.09 12.75 6.95
CA ALA A 95 -7.31 11.77 6.19
C ALA A 95 -8.13 10.48 6.01
N THR A 96 -7.87 9.71 4.96
CA THR A 96 -8.40 8.33 4.87
C THR A 96 -7.47 7.37 5.61
N THR A 97 -7.96 6.19 5.98
CA THR A 97 -7.12 5.16 6.61
C THR A 97 -7.00 3.92 5.76
N SER A 98 -5.77 3.40 5.64
CA SER A 98 -5.47 2.11 5.03
C SER A 98 -4.82 1.20 6.08
N VAL A 99 -5.41 0.04 6.34
CA VAL A 99 -4.95 -0.88 7.39
C VAL A 99 -4.33 -2.13 6.75
N SER A 100 -3.08 -2.39 7.12
CA SER A 100 -2.35 -3.61 6.79
C SER A 100 -2.30 -4.55 8.00
N THR A 101 -1.56 -5.66 7.90
CA THR A 101 -1.37 -6.61 9.00
C THR A 101 -0.69 -5.99 10.22
N VAL A 102 0.24 -5.04 10.02
CA VAL A 102 1.09 -4.51 11.09
C VAL A 102 1.01 -2.99 11.26
N HIS A 103 0.47 -2.27 10.27
CA HIS A 103 0.39 -0.82 10.28
C HIS A 103 -1.00 -0.30 9.90
N ALA A 104 -1.43 0.76 10.57
CA ALA A 104 -2.50 1.64 10.11
C ALA A 104 -1.89 2.91 9.49
N HIS A 105 -2.26 3.22 8.26
CA HIS A 105 -1.73 4.34 7.49
C HIS A 105 -2.76 5.47 7.42
N ALA A 106 -2.40 6.66 7.89
CA ALA A 106 -3.12 7.87 7.53
C ALA A 106 -2.70 8.33 6.13
N VAL A 107 -3.68 8.40 5.23
CA VAL A 107 -3.51 8.70 3.81
C VAL A 107 -4.24 10.01 3.49
N PRO A 108 -3.51 11.11 3.26
CA PRO A 108 -4.08 12.46 3.15
C PRO A 108 -4.51 12.83 1.72
N GLY A 109 -4.44 11.90 0.77
CA GLY A 109 -4.82 12.13 -0.61
C GLY A 109 -5.61 10.97 -1.22
N PRO A 110 -6.01 11.09 -2.49
CA PRO A 110 -7.00 10.19 -3.09
C PRO A 110 -6.40 8.91 -3.69
N TRP A 111 -5.17 8.55 -3.31
CA TRP A 111 -4.47 7.42 -3.90
C TRP A 111 -4.70 6.13 -3.12
N ASP A 112 -4.60 5.03 -3.84
CA ASP A 112 -4.42 3.69 -3.31
C ASP A 112 -3.38 2.95 -4.16
N LYS A 113 -3.11 1.68 -3.83
CA LYS A 113 -2.11 0.88 -4.56
C LYS A 113 -2.47 0.71 -6.04
N ALA A 114 -3.76 0.61 -6.38
CA ALA A 114 -4.19 0.41 -7.77
C ALA A 114 -4.01 1.68 -8.60
N GLU A 115 -4.46 2.83 -8.08
CA GLU A 115 -4.31 4.12 -8.73
C GLU A 115 -2.84 4.54 -8.83
N GLY A 116 -2.06 4.35 -7.76
CA GLY A 116 -0.63 4.64 -7.75
C GLY A 116 0.16 3.82 -8.76
N VAL A 117 -0.10 2.52 -8.86
CA VAL A 117 0.53 1.66 -9.87
C VAL A 117 0.10 2.05 -11.28
N THR A 118 -1.19 2.33 -11.50
CA THR A 118 -1.72 2.76 -12.81
C THR A 118 -0.99 4.02 -13.30
N ARG A 119 -0.89 5.02 -12.43
CA ARG A 119 -0.25 6.29 -12.76
C ARG A 119 1.26 6.14 -12.97
N ALA A 120 1.94 5.39 -12.12
CA ALA A 120 3.37 5.15 -12.27
C ALA A 120 3.71 4.44 -13.58
N LEU A 121 2.92 3.43 -13.97
CA LEU A 121 3.10 2.73 -15.24
C LEU A 121 2.90 3.65 -16.46
N TYR A 122 1.90 4.52 -16.40
CA TYR A 122 1.66 5.49 -17.45
C TYR A 122 2.80 6.51 -17.55
N GLU A 123 3.16 7.16 -16.44
CA GLU A 123 4.15 8.23 -16.46
C GLU A 123 5.57 7.74 -16.81
N VAL A 124 5.95 6.56 -16.33
CA VAL A 124 7.33 6.05 -16.52
C VAL A 124 7.48 5.23 -17.80
N LEU A 125 6.45 4.46 -18.19
CA LEU A 125 6.55 3.51 -19.31
C LEU A 125 5.56 3.79 -20.46
N GLY A 126 4.66 4.77 -20.32
CA GLY A 126 3.59 5.02 -21.29
C GLY A 126 2.57 3.88 -21.36
N ILE A 127 2.49 3.04 -20.32
CA ILE A 127 1.59 1.88 -20.30
C ILE A 127 0.22 2.32 -19.77
N GLU A 128 -0.77 2.26 -20.65
CA GLU A 128 -2.18 2.38 -20.31
C GLU A 128 -2.67 1.08 -19.67
N LEU A 129 -2.50 0.92 -18.35
CA LEU A 129 -2.79 -0.34 -17.64
C LEU A 129 -4.19 -0.88 -17.96
N GLY A 130 -5.19 0.00 -18.06
CA GLY A 130 -6.57 -0.41 -18.39
C GLY A 130 -6.71 -1.12 -19.74
N ALA A 131 -5.88 -0.78 -20.72
CA ALA A 131 -5.92 -1.37 -22.06
C ALA A 131 -5.31 -2.78 -22.12
N GLU A 132 -4.45 -3.13 -21.17
CA GLU A 132 -3.75 -4.41 -21.16
C GLU A 132 -3.76 -5.14 -19.81
N ILE A 133 -4.69 -4.80 -18.92
CA ILE A 133 -4.73 -5.30 -17.54
C ILE A 133 -4.76 -6.83 -17.43
N ASP A 134 -5.29 -7.51 -18.46
CA ASP A 134 -5.30 -8.97 -18.55
C ASP A 134 -3.89 -9.57 -18.68
N ARG A 135 -2.86 -8.79 -19.02
CA ARG A 135 -1.46 -9.22 -19.05
C ARG A 135 -0.77 -9.12 -17.70
N TRP A 136 -1.41 -8.47 -16.73
CA TRP A 136 -0.85 -8.18 -15.42
C TRP A 136 -1.42 -9.11 -14.36
N VAL A 137 -0.63 -9.40 -13.34
CA VAL A 137 -1.06 -10.10 -12.13
C VAL A 137 -0.73 -9.22 -10.93
N PHE A 138 -1.70 -9.06 -10.03
CA PHE A 138 -1.49 -8.41 -8.75
C PHE A 138 -1.33 -9.44 -7.64
N VAL A 139 -0.38 -9.21 -6.73
CA VAL A 139 -0.11 -10.09 -5.59
C VAL A 139 -0.08 -9.23 -4.33
N GLY A 140 -0.87 -9.62 -3.33
CA GLY A 140 -1.00 -8.87 -2.07
C GLY A 140 -1.25 -9.80 -0.89
N ASP A 141 -1.38 -9.24 0.31
CA ASP A 141 -1.48 -10.00 1.54
C ASP A 141 -2.37 -9.38 2.62
N SER A 142 -2.85 -8.14 2.46
CA SER A 142 -3.57 -7.44 3.53
C SER A 142 -4.61 -6.44 3.03
N GLY A 143 -5.26 -5.74 3.97
CA GLY A 143 -6.36 -4.81 3.68
C GLY A 143 -5.98 -3.66 2.74
N ASN A 144 -4.73 -3.19 2.78
CA ASN A 144 -4.25 -2.13 1.89
C ASN A 144 -4.09 -2.56 0.43
N ASP A 145 -4.30 -3.84 0.12
CA ASP A 145 -4.35 -4.40 -1.22
C ASP A 145 -5.77 -4.46 -1.80
N ALA A 146 -6.80 -4.11 -1.02
CA ALA A 146 -8.21 -4.26 -1.40
C ALA A 146 -8.54 -3.61 -2.76
N ALA A 147 -8.09 -2.37 -2.97
CA ALA A 147 -8.31 -1.66 -4.23
C ALA A 147 -7.68 -2.38 -5.42
N ALA A 148 -6.48 -2.94 -5.22
CA ALA A 148 -5.80 -3.70 -6.26
C ALA A 148 -6.45 -5.08 -6.49
N PHE A 149 -6.91 -5.77 -5.44
CA PHE A 149 -7.70 -7.00 -5.60
C PHE A 149 -8.98 -6.77 -6.39
N ALA A 150 -9.65 -5.63 -6.20
CA ALA A 150 -10.82 -5.23 -6.95
C ALA A 150 -10.49 -4.86 -8.41
N ARG A 151 -9.37 -4.17 -8.64
CA ARG A 151 -8.98 -3.62 -9.95
C ARG A 151 -8.45 -4.67 -10.91
N PHE A 152 -7.62 -5.61 -10.43
CA PHE A 152 -6.92 -6.57 -11.28
C PHE A 152 -7.73 -7.87 -11.46
N PRO A 153 -8.07 -8.26 -12.70
CA PRO A 153 -8.78 -9.52 -12.96
C PRO A 153 -7.99 -10.76 -12.52
N LYS A 154 -6.65 -10.69 -12.61
CA LYS A 154 -5.72 -11.69 -12.10
C LYS A 154 -5.13 -11.20 -10.79
N SER A 155 -5.87 -11.35 -9.70
CA SER A 155 -5.41 -11.00 -8.36
C SER A 155 -5.16 -12.24 -7.51
N VAL A 156 -4.03 -12.25 -6.80
CA VAL A 156 -3.56 -13.34 -5.95
C VAL A 156 -3.29 -12.80 -4.56
N GLY A 157 -3.83 -13.45 -3.54
CA GLY A 157 -3.44 -13.23 -2.16
C GLY A 157 -2.45 -14.29 -1.70
N VAL A 158 -1.40 -13.92 -0.98
CA VAL A 158 -0.58 -14.93 -0.28
C VAL A 158 -1.30 -15.44 0.97
N ALA A 159 -0.92 -16.60 1.51
CA ALA A 159 -1.76 -17.32 2.48
C ALA A 159 -2.19 -16.53 3.72
N ASN A 160 -1.38 -15.59 4.20
CA ASN A 160 -1.70 -14.73 5.34
C ASN A 160 -2.79 -13.69 5.05
N VAL A 161 -3.21 -13.52 3.79
CA VAL A 161 -4.42 -12.72 3.44
C VAL A 161 -5.69 -13.28 4.06
N ARG A 162 -5.70 -14.58 4.41
CA ARG A 162 -6.85 -15.26 5.04
C ARG A 162 -7.30 -14.58 6.33
N GLU A 163 -6.38 -13.92 7.03
CA GLU A 163 -6.65 -13.16 8.26
C GLU A 163 -7.45 -11.86 8.01
N HIS A 164 -7.54 -11.42 6.75
CA HIS A 164 -8.17 -10.16 6.34
C HIS A 164 -9.37 -10.33 5.41
N LEU A 165 -9.67 -11.56 4.96
CA LEU A 165 -10.70 -11.83 3.94
C LEU A 165 -12.10 -11.33 4.34
N ASP A 166 -12.43 -11.33 5.63
CA ASP A 166 -13.69 -10.84 6.18
C ASP A 166 -13.88 -9.32 6.02
N ARG A 167 -12.79 -8.58 5.79
CA ARG A 167 -12.77 -7.12 5.67
C ARG A 167 -12.51 -6.63 4.26
N LEU A 168 -12.13 -7.53 3.34
CA LEU A 168 -11.91 -7.17 1.95
C LEU A 168 -13.25 -7.04 1.22
N PRO A 169 -13.58 -5.87 0.64
CA PRO A 169 -14.80 -5.71 -0.16
C PRO A 169 -14.81 -6.66 -1.37
N VAL A 170 -13.63 -6.88 -1.96
CA VAL A 170 -13.41 -7.84 -3.03
C VAL A 170 -12.20 -8.69 -2.65
N PRO A 171 -12.37 -10.01 -2.44
CA PRO A 171 -11.24 -10.89 -2.15
C PRO A 171 -10.40 -11.15 -3.42
N PRO A 172 -9.12 -11.54 -3.27
CA PRO A 172 -8.31 -11.97 -4.40
C PRO A 172 -8.94 -13.19 -5.09
N ARG A 173 -8.70 -13.34 -6.40
CA ARG A 173 -9.24 -14.46 -7.19
C ARG A 173 -8.64 -15.82 -6.82
N TYR A 174 -7.41 -15.83 -6.34
CA TYR A 174 -6.72 -17.02 -5.87
C TYR A 174 -5.97 -16.70 -4.58
N VAL A 175 -5.87 -17.69 -3.69
CA VAL A 175 -5.03 -17.59 -2.49
C VAL A 175 -4.03 -18.74 -2.51
N THR A 176 -2.74 -18.43 -2.39
CA THR A 176 -1.66 -19.44 -2.37
C THR A 176 -1.72 -20.30 -1.11
N ASP A 177 -1.03 -21.43 -1.14
CA ASP A 177 -0.87 -22.28 0.05
C ASP A 177 0.17 -21.70 1.00
N GLY A 178 1.29 -21.20 0.45
CA GLY A 178 2.35 -20.54 1.22
C GLY A 178 2.02 -19.10 1.62
N ASP A 179 2.52 -18.64 2.76
CA ASP A 179 2.42 -17.26 3.21
C ASP A 179 3.57 -16.39 2.69
N ARG A 180 3.40 -15.07 2.71
CA ARG A 180 4.46 -14.09 2.46
C ARG A 180 5.32 -14.45 1.24
N GLY A 181 6.64 -14.52 1.40
CA GLY A 181 7.58 -14.85 0.33
C GLY A 181 7.44 -16.27 -0.22
N VAL A 182 6.95 -17.23 0.58
CA VAL A 182 6.73 -18.61 0.12
C VAL A 182 5.57 -18.65 -0.87
N GLY A 183 4.47 -17.97 -0.56
CA GLY A 183 3.33 -17.83 -1.47
C GLY A 183 3.70 -17.07 -2.75
N PHE A 184 4.51 -16.02 -2.65
CA PHE A 184 5.02 -15.34 -3.84
C PHE A 184 5.86 -16.26 -4.72
N ALA A 185 6.75 -17.06 -4.14
CA ALA A 185 7.58 -18.02 -4.88
C ALA A 185 6.74 -19.12 -5.55
N GLU A 186 5.68 -19.60 -4.89
CA GLU A 186 4.70 -20.53 -5.45
C GLU A 186 4.07 -19.96 -6.73
N LEU A 187 3.58 -18.72 -6.68
CA LEU A 187 3.01 -18.05 -7.85
C LEU A 187 4.06 -17.84 -8.95
N ALA A 188 5.25 -17.36 -8.60
CA ALA A 188 6.31 -17.10 -9.57
C ALA A 188 6.70 -18.38 -10.33
N LYS A 189 6.80 -19.51 -9.62
CA LYS A 189 7.06 -20.82 -10.23
C LYS A 189 5.95 -21.21 -11.19
N HIS A 190 4.69 -21.09 -10.79
CA HIS A 190 3.54 -21.41 -11.64
C HIS A 190 3.48 -20.57 -12.93
N LEU A 191 3.87 -19.29 -12.86
CA LEU A 191 3.94 -18.42 -14.03
C LEU A 191 5.12 -18.77 -14.95
N ALA A 192 6.28 -19.10 -14.37
CA ALA A 192 7.45 -19.50 -15.14
C ALA A 192 7.23 -20.84 -15.88
N ASP A 193 6.61 -21.82 -15.22
CA ASP A 193 6.34 -23.14 -15.78
C ASP A 193 5.30 -23.11 -16.92
N ARG A 194 4.47 -22.07 -16.99
CA ARG A 194 3.49 -21.84 -18.08
C ARG A 194 4.03 -21.04 -19.26
N GLY A 195 5.22 -20.45 -19.11
CA GLY A 195 5.88 -19.63 -20.13
C GLY A 195 6.83 -20.41 -21.04
N GLY A 196 6.78 -21.75 -21.00
CA GLY A 196 7.54 -22.66 -21.88
C GLY A 196 6.72 -23.21 -23.04
#